data_AF-A0A838WNC0-F1
#
_entry.id   AF-A0A838WNC0-F1
#
_cell.length_a   1.000
_cell.length_b   1.000
_cell.length_c   1.000
_cell.angle_alpha   90.00
_cell.angle_beta   90.00
_cell.angle_gamma   90.00
#
_symmetry.space_group_name_H-M   'P 1'
#
loop_
_entity.id
_entity.type
_entity.pdbx_description
1 polymer ?
#
loop_
_entity_poly.entity_id
_entity_poly.type
_entity_poly.pdbx_seq_one_letter_code
_entity_poly.pdbx_strand_id
1 'polypeptide(L)' 'DIIIKNGLTIVCELKSSIDKAGMYVFGRKAEFYAKSQNRVVDRKIVISPMVDERAIPVAKSLGIEIYSYADIVLP' A
#
# COMPACT_ATOMS: atom_id res chain seq x y z
N ASP A 1 -3.76 -7.71 3.25
CA ASP A 1 -3.22 -8.37 4.46
C ASP A 1 -2.83 -7.34 5.52
N ILE A 2 -2.68 -7.80 6.76
CA ILE A 2 -2.32 -6.97 7.92
C ILE A 2 -1.11 -7.61 8.61
N ILE A 3 -0.08 -6.83 8.89
CA ILE A 3 1.10 -7.25 9.64
C ILE A 3 1.17 -6.39 10.90
N ILE A 4 1.23 -7.04 12.07
CA ILE A 4 1.43 -6.37 13.36
C ILE A 4 2.72 -6.89 13.98
N LYS A 5 3.68 -5.99 14.21
CA LYS A 5 4.97 -6.35 14.81
C LYS A 5 5.52 -5.18 15.61
N ASN A 6 5.89 -5.42 16.88
CA ASN A 6 6.47 -4.42 17.78
C ASN A 6 5.63 -3.12 17.86
N GLY A 7 4.30 -3.25 17.92
CA GLY A 7 3.38 -2.11 17.96
C GLY A 7 3.08 -1.49 16.58
N LEU A 8 3.89 -1.76 15.56
CA LEU A 8 3.68 -1.28 14.20
C LEU A 8 2.55 -2.04 13.51
N THR A 9 1.68 -1.31 12.83
CA THR A 9 0.54 -1.80 12.07
C THR A 9 0.76 -1.47 10.60
N ILE A 10 1.05 -2.49 9.81
CA ILE A 10 1.25 -2.37 8.37
C ILE A 10 0.05 -2.99 7.66
N VAL A 11 -0.61 -2.22 6.81
CA VAL A 11 -1.56 -2.75 5.85
C VAL A 11 -0.80 -3.01 4.56
N CYS A 12 -0.84 -4.23 4.03
CA CYS A 12 -0.19 -4.54 2.77
C CYS A 12 -1.10 -5.26 1.78
N GLU A 13 -0.78 -5.17 0.49
CA GLU A 13 -1.46 -5.94 -0.55
C GLU A 13 -0.43 -6.47 -1.55
N LEU A 14 -0.47 -7.77 -1.80
CA LEU A 14 0.35 -8.46 -2.80
C LEU A 14 -0.49 -8.68 -4.07
N LYS A 15 -0.01 -8.19 -5.22
CA LYS A 15 -0.67 -8.40 -6.52
C LYS A 15 0.35 -8.63 -7.61
N SER A 16 0.01 -9.45 -8.61
CA SER A 16 0.81 -9.57 -9.83
C SER A 16 0.85 -8.27 -10.64
N SER A 17 -0.22 -7.48 -10.63
CA SER A 17 -0.26 -6.14 -11.21
C SER A 17 -1.16 -5.21 -10.41
N ILE A 18 -0.90 -3.90 -10.50
CA ILE A 18 -1.77 -2.87 -9.93
C ILE A 18 -1.90 -1.66 -10.85
N ASP A 19 -3.14 -1.20 -11.00
CA ASP A 19 -3.51 -0.02 -11.77
C ASP A 19 -3.93 1.14 -10.84
N LYS A 20 -4.30 2.27 -11.44
CA LYS A 20 -4.74 3.46 -10.71
C LYS A 20 -5.95 3.19 -9.82
N ALA A 21 -6.93 2.42 -10.31
CA ALA A 21 -8.14 2.11 -9.56
C ALA A 21 -7.83 1.19 -8.36
N GLY A 22 -6.99 0.18 -8.58
CA GLY A 22 -6.48 -0.73 -7.54
C GLY A 22 -5.79 0.03 -6.40
N MET A 23 -4.99 1.05 -6.73
CA MET A 23 -4.32 1.87 -5.71
C MET A 23 -5.31 2.62 -4.80
N TYR A 24 -6.37 3.22 -5.36
CA TYR A 24 -7.42 3.86 -4.56
C TYR A 24 -8.22 2.85 -3.74
N VAL A 25 -8.52 1.68 -4.31
CA VAL A 25 -9.21 0.59 -3.61
C VAL A 25 -8.38 0.12 -2.41
N PHE A 26 -7.07 -0.02 -2.57
CA PHE A 26 -6.16 -0.34 -1.47
C PHE A 26 -6.14 0.75 -0.39
N GLY A 27 -6.03 2.03 -0.77
CA GLY A 27 -6.08 3.14 0.18
C GLY A 27 -7.36 3.14 1.03
N ARG A 28 -8.53 2.96 0.40
CA ARG A 28 -9.82 2.86 1.11
C ARG A 28 -9.89 1.66 2.03
N LYS A 29 -9.32 0.51 1.65
CA LYS A 29 -9.22 -0.67 2.52
C LYS A 29 -8.41 -0.36 3.78
N ALA A 30 -7.27 0.32 3.63
CA ALA A 30 -6.43 0.70 4.76
C ALA A 30 -7.14 1.69 5.71
N GLU A 31 -7.82 2.71 5.16
CA GLU A 31 -8.61 3.66 5.96
C GLU A 31 -9.78 2.98 6.68
N PHE A 32 -10.47 2.07 6.00
CA PHE A 32 -11.57 1.30 6.59
C PHE A 32 -11.07 0.44 7.75
N TYR A 33 -9.93 -0.22 7.60
CA TYR A 33 -9.30 -0.98 8.68
C TYR A 33 -8.97 -0.07 9.87
N ALA A 34 -8.30 1.07 9.62
CA ALA A 34 -7.93 2.02 10.67
C ALA A 34 -9.15 2.49 11.48
N LYS A 35 -10.21 2.89 10.78
CA LYS A 35 -11.46 3.37 11.40
C LYS A 35 -12.20 2.26 12.14
N SER A 36 -12.40 1.10 11.51
CA SER A 36 -13.18 0.00 12.08
C SER A 36 -12.51 -0.63 13.30
N GLN A 37 -11.17 -0.63 13.35
CA GLN A 37 -10.41 -1.19 14.46
C GLN A 37 -9.95 -0.13 15.48
N ASN A 38 -10.34 1.14 15.29
CA ASN A 38 -9.83 2.29 16.05
C ASN A 38 -8.30 2.26 16.23
N ARG A 39 -7.60 2.02 15.13
CA ARG A 39 -6.17 1.71 15.13
C ARG A 39 -5.42 2.57 14.13
N VAL A 40 -4.24 3.04 14.52
CA VAL A 40 -3.33 3.75 13.61
C VAL A 40 -2.75 2.75 12.62
N VAL A 41 -2.76 3.10 11.33
CA VAL A 41 -2.02 2.40 10.28
C VAL A 41 -0.74 3.17 10.03
N ASP A 42 0.39 2.57 10.42
CA ASP A 42 1.69 3.22 10.33
C ASP A 42 2.25 3.19 8.91
N ARG A 43 2.00 2.10 8.17
CA ARG A 43 2.48 1.92 6.79
C ARG A 43 1.43 1.26 5.92
N LYS A 44 1.37 1.70 4.67
CA LYS A 44 0.56 1.11 3.60
C LYS A 44 1.50 0.63 2.50
N ILE A 45 1.54 -0.66 2.24
CA ILE A 45 2.51 -1.26 1.32
C ILE A 45 1.82 -2.02 0.20
N VAL A 46 2.12 -1.70 -1.05
CA VAL A 46 1.79 -2.55 -2.19
C VAL A 46 3.05 -3.26 -2.64
N ILE A 47 2.98 -4.59 -2.74
CA ILE A 47 4.03 -5.41 -3.33
C ILE A 47 3.52 -5.90 -4.69
N SER A 48 4.12 -5.43 -5.78
CA SER A 48 3.67 -5.80 -7.11
C SER A 48 4.74 -5.67 -8.17
N PRO A 49 5.01 -6.72 -8.97
CA PRO A 49 6.03 -6.66 -10.01
C PRO A 49 5.66 -5.75 -11.18
N MET A 50 4.37 -5.46 -11.37
CA MET A 50 3.88 -4.64 -12.49
C MET A 50 2.98 -3.53 -11.96
N VAL A 51 3.45 -2.30 -12.02
CA VAL A 51 2.71 -1.13 -11.54
C VAL A 51 2.46 -0.21 -12.73
N ASP A 52 1.19 0.09 -13.01
CA ASP A 52 0.83 1.11 -14.00
C ASP A 52 1.42 2.46 -13.57
N GLU A 53 2.12 3.16 -14.46
CA GLU A 53 2.74 4.46 -14.17
C GLU A 53 1.73 5.48 -13.62
N ARG A 54 0.46 5.39 -14.03
CA ARG A 54 -0.62 6.27 -13.56
C ARG A 54 -1.02 5.99 -12.11
N ALA A 55 -0.63 4.85 -11.54
CA ALA A 55 -0.85 4.49 -10.15
C ALA A 55 0.21 5.09 -9.21
N ILE A 56 1.41 5.40 -9.71
CA ILE A 56 2.53 5.92 -8.90
C ILE A 56 2.18 7.27 -8.25
N PRO A 57 1.61 8.28 -8.96
CA PRO A 57 1.21 9.52 -8.33
C PRO A 57 0.12 9.32 -7.27
N VAL A 58 -0.79 8.35 -7.49
CA VAL A 58 -1.84 8.02 -6.51
C VAL A 58 -1.22 7.42 -5.27
N ALA A 59 -0.30 6.47 -5.40
CA ALA A 59 0.42 5.89 -4.27
C ALA A 59 1.12 6.96 -3.45
N LYS A 60 1.85 7.87 -4.10
CA LYS A 60 2.51 9.01 -3.44
C LYS A 60 1.51 9.89 -2.70
N SER A 61 0.40 10.27 -3.34
CA SER A 61 -0.63 11.13 -2.74
C SER A 61 -1.30 10.49 -1.52
N LEU A 62 -1.42 9.16 -1.52
CA LEU A 62 -2.06 8.39 -0.45
C LEU A 62 -1.04 7.88 0.57
N GLY A 63 0.25 8.18 0.46
CA GLY A 63 1.29 7.62 1.36
C GLY A 63 1.35 6.09 1.33
N ILE A 64 1.27 5.51 0.13
CA ILE A 64 1.41 4.08 -0.12
C ILE A 64 2.81 3.82 -0.66
N GLU A 65 3.56 2.96 0.01
CA GLU A 65 4.85 2.46 -0.43
C GLU A 65 4.65 1.38 -1.50
N ILE A 66 5.45 1.42 -2.57
CA ILE A 66 5.43 0.42 -3.63
C ILE A 66 6.75 -0.35 -3.59
N TYR A 67 6.67 -1.67 -3.53
CA TYR A 67 7.81 -2.58 -3.71
C TYR A 67 7.53 -3.42 -4.96
N SER A 68 8.20 -3.08 -6.07
CA SER A 68 8.23 -3.90 -7.28
C SER A 68 9.38 -4.91 -7.24
N TYR A 69 9.68 -5.58 -8.35
CA TYR A 69 10.86 -6.46 -8.46
C TYR A 69 12.12 -5.81 -7.86
N ALA A 70 13.09 -6.65 -7.46
CA ALA A 70 14.20 -6.38 -6.53
C ALA A 70 15.15 -5.20 -6.84
N ASP A 71 14.88 -4.35 -7.83
CA ASP A 71 15.73 -3.22 -8.18
C ASP A 71 14.99 -1.88 -8.10
N ILE A 72 15.60 -1.01 -7.30
CA ILE A 72 15.41 0.44 -7.14
C ILE A 72 14.29 0.87 -6.18
N VAL A 73 14.66 0.94 -4.89
CA VAL A 73 14.08 1.94 -3.97
C VAL A 73 14.69 3.29 -4.36
N LEU A 74 13.93 4.16 -5.05
CA LEU A 74 14.37 5.54 -5.28
C LEU A 74 14.38 6.29 -3.93
N PRO A 75 15.42 7.10 -3.66
CA PRO A 75 15.56 7.84 -2.39
C PRO A 75 14.44 8.86 -2.14
#